data_AF-Q4PK34-F1
#
_entry.id   AF-Q4PK34-F1
#
_cell.length_a   1.000
_cell.length_b   1.000
_cell.length_c   1.000
_cell.angle_alpha   90.00
_cell.angle_beta   90.00
_cell.angle_gamma   90.00
#
_symmetry.space_group_name_H-M   'P 1'
#
loop_
_entity.id
_entity.type
_entity.pdbx_description
1 polymer ?
#
loop_
_entity_poly.entity_id
_entity_poly.type
_entity_poly.pdbx_seq_one_letter_code
_entity_poly.pdbx_strand_id
1 'polypeptide(L)'
;MAVDANVLIFSRIREELKNNSRATDAIIAGYDRAFVTILDANITTLIVAVILYAIGTGPIKGFAITLSIGIVTSMFTSILGTRAMVSLIYQKNNVRRLWI
;
A
#
# COMPACT_ATOMS: atom_id res chain seq x y z
N MET A 1 -3.92 -1.74 9.39
CA MET A 1 -3.24 -2.46 8.30
C MET A 1 -1.80 -2.05 8.03
N ALA A 2 -1.33 -0.86 8.43
CA ALA A 2 0.04 -0.41 8.14
C ALA A 2 1.15 -1.35 8.65
N VAL A 3 0.94 -2.04 9.77
CA VAL A 3 1.90 -3.02 10.32
C VAL A 3 1.97 -4.29 9.48
N ASP A 4 0.83 -4.74 8.96
CA ASP A 4 0.72 -5.97 8.16
C ASP A 4 1.48 -5.84 6.83
N ALA A 5 1.35 -4.67 6.21
CA ALA A 5 2.12 -4.27 5.03
C ALA A 5 3.64 -4.36 5.24
N ASN A 6 4.13 -3.87 6.38
CA ASN A 6 5.55 -3.90 6.69
C ASN A 6 6.08 -5.34 6.88
N VAL A 7 5.30 -6.18 7.58
CA VAL A 7 5.64 -7.61 7.77
C VAL A 7 5.61 -8.36 6.44
N LEU A 8 4.67 -8.04 5.55
CA LEU A 8 4.57 -8.66 4.22
C LEU A 8 5.77 -8.31 3.33
N ILE A 9 6.19 -7.03 3.30
CA ILE A 9 7.39 -6.60 2.57
C ILE A 9 8.62 -7.36 3.09
N PHE A 10 8.80 -7.40 4.42
CA PHE A 10 9.97 -8.02 5.02
C PHE A 10 10.03 -9.53 4.79
N SER A 11 8.88 -10.20 4.87
CA SER A 11 8.77 -11.62 4.57
C SER A 11 9.07 -11.92 3.09
N ARG A 12 8.60 -11.08 2.16
CA ARG A 12 8.87 -11.26 0.73
C ARG A 12 10.33 -11.02 0.35
N ILE A 13 10.96 -9.98 0.92
CA ILE A 13 12.40 -9.73 0.75
C ILE A 13 13.21 -10.90 1.28
N ARG A 14 12.85 -11.46 2.45
CA ARG A 14 13.52 -12.63 3.02
C ARG A 14 13.38 -13.87 2.13
N GLU A 15 12.24 -14.04 1.47
CA GLU A 15 11.98 -15.13 0.53
C GLU A 15 12.82 -15.00 -0.75
N GLU A 16 12.90 -13.80 -1.33
CA GLU A 16 13.73 -13.52 -2.51
C GLU A 16 15.23 -13.66 -2.23
N LEU A 17 15.68 -13.25 -1.04
CA LEU A 17 17.07 -13.46 -0.58
C LEU A 17 17.41 -14.94 -0.44
N LYS A 18 16.45 -15.77 -0.02
CA LYS A 18 16.64 -17.23 0.08
C LYS A 18 16.73 -17.90 -1.29
N ASN A 19 16.12 -17.31 -2.32
CA ASN A 19 16.17 -17.79 -3.70
C ASN A 19 17.45 -17.35 -4.46
N ASN A 20 18.48 -16.88 -3.74
CA ASN A 20 19.80 -16.51 -4.27
C ASN A 20 19.80 -15.29 -5.23
N SER A 21 18.76 -14.45 -5.15
CA SER A 21 18.73 -13.15 -5.82
C SER A 21 19.74 -12.20 -5.18
N ARG A 22 20.42 -11.36 -5.98
CA ARG A 22 21.29 -10.29 -5.43
C ARG A 22 20.47 -9.44 -4.46
N ALA A 23 21.04 -9.10 -3.30
CA ALA A 23 20.30 -8.44 -2.22
C ALA A 23 19.58 -7.16 -2.68
N THR A 24 20.19 -6.39 -3.57
CA THR A 24 19.61 -5.19 -4.16
C THR A 24 18.39 -5.50 -5.04
N ASP A 25 18.47 -6.52 -5.89
CA ASP A 25 17.38 -6.92 -6.79
C ASP A 25 16.20 -7.51 -6.01
N ALA A 26 16.50 -8.27 -4.94
CA ALA A 26 15.49 -8.83 -4.04
C ALA A 26 14.68 -7.74 -3.31
N ILE A 27 15.34 -6.66 -2.89
CA ILE A 27 14.68 -5.53 -2.21
C ILE A 27 13.75 -4.79 -3.18
N ILE A 28 14.23 -4.48 -4.40
CA ILE A 28 13.44 -3.75 -5.40
C ILE A 28 12.23 -4.58 -5.82
N ALA A 29 12.43 -5.85 -6.18
CA ALA A 29 11.35 -6.74 -6.60
C ALA A 29 10.37 -7.05 -5.46
N GLY A 30 10.85 -7.14 -4.22
CA GLY A 30 10.01 -7.31 -3.03
C GLY A 30 9.13 -6.11 -2.77
N TYR A 31 9.66 -4.88 -2.93
CA TYR A 31 8.91 -3.65 -2.72
C TYR A 31 7.81 -3.43 -3.77
N ASP A 32 8.12 -3.67 -5.04
CA ASP A 32 7.19 -3.47 -6.16
C ASP A 32 5.98 -4.43 -6.05
N ARG A 33 6.26 -5.72 -5.80
CA ARG A 33 5.19 -6.72 -5.59
C ARG A 33 4.38 -6.47 -4.34
N ALA A 34 5.03 -6.16 -3.22
CA ALA A 34 4.33 -5.92 -1.97
C ALA A 34 3.46 -4.65 -2.05
N PHE A 35 3.88 -3.61 -2.78
CA PHE A 35 3.09 -2.40 -2.97
C PHE A 35 1.73 -2.70 -3.63
N VAL A 36 1.72 -3.53 -4.68
CA VAL A 36 0.47 -3.96 -5.34
C VAL A 36 -0.43 -4.73 -4.37
N THR A 37 0.13 -5.69 -3.63
CA THR A 37 -0.64 -6.47 -2.64
C THR A 37 -1.22 -5.60 -1.51
N ILE A 38 -0.46 -4.61 -1.05
CA ILE A 38 -0.91 -3.66 -0.02
C ILE A 38 -2.06 -2.80 -0.58
N LEU A 39 -1.94 -2.34 -1.82
CA LEU A 39 -2.99 -1.58 -2.49
C LEU A 39 -4.30 -2.38 -2.57
N ASP A 40 -4.21 -3.61 -3.07
CA ASP A 40 -5.37 -4.51 -3.17
C ASP A 40 -6.00 -4.76 -1.80
N ALA A 41 -5.19 -5.04 -0.78
CA ALA A 41 -5.72 -5.32 0.55
C ALA A 41 -6.49 -4.11 1.15
N ASN A 42 -6.03 -2.88 0.90
CA ASN A 42 -6.76 -1.66 1.30
C ASN A 42 -8.06 -1.48 0.50
N ILE A 43 -8.05 -1.79 -0.80
CA ILE A 43 -9.25 -1.74 -1.65
C ILE A 43 -10.29 -2.75 -1.17
N THR A 44 -9.90 -3.99 -0.88
CA THR A 44 -10.82 -5.01 -0.36
C THR A 44 -11.42 -4.59 0.99
N THR A 45 -10.64 -3.94 1.84
CA THR A 45 -11.12 -3.40 3.12
C THR A 45 -12.12 -2.26 2.93
N LEU A 46 -11.94 -1.43 1.90
CA LEU A 46 -12.90 -0.39 1.53
C LEU A 46 -14.23 -1.01 1.07
N ILE A 47 -14.19 -2.08 0.28
CA ILE A 47 -15.39 -2.83 -0.12
C ILE A 47 -16.11 -3.37 1.11
N VAL A 48 -15.39 -3.96 2.07
CA VAL A 48 -15.97 -4.42 3.35
C VAL A 48 -16.62 -3.27 4.11
N ALA A 49 -15.98 -2.10 4.18
CA ALA A 49 -16.54 -0.93 4.85
C ALA A 49 -17.86 -0.46 4.20
N VAL A 50 -17.94 -0.49 2.86
CA VAL A 50 -19.19 -0.18 2.12
C VAL A 50 -20.27 -1.21 2.43
N ILE A 51 -19.95 -2.50 2.44
CA ILE A 51 -20.90 -3.57 2.79
C ILE A 51 -21.39 -3.42 4.22
N LEU A 52 -20.50 -3.14 5.18
CA LEU A 52 -20.84 -2.90 6.57
C LEU A 52 -21.72 -1.66 6.74
N TYR A 53 -21.53 -0.62 5.94
CA TYR A 53 -22.40 0.55 5.94
C TYR A 53 -23.80 0.24 5.38
N ALA A 54 -23.87 -0.58 4.33
CA ALA A 54 -25.13 -0.94 3.67
C ALA A 54 -26.00 -1.89 4.51
N ILE A 55 -25.38 -2.88 5.16
CA ILE A 55 -26.08 -3.95 5.89
C ILE A 55 -26.07 -3.70 7.41
N GLY A 56 -25.09 -2.98 7.93
CA GLY A 56 -24.91 -2.77 9.37
C GLY A 56 -25.95 -1.86 10.01
N THR A 57 -26.40 -2.23 11.21
CA THR A 57 -27.36 -1.47 12.02
C THR A 57 -26.69 -0.94 13.30
N GLY A 58 -27.22 0.18 13.81
CA GLY A 58 -26.76 0.81 15.06
C GLY A 58 -25.24 1.09 15.08
N PRO A 59 -24.47 0.48 16.01
CA PRO A 59 -23.05 0.77 16.20
C PRO A 59 -22.16 0.35 15.01
N ILE A 60 -22.58 -0.66 14.23
CA ILE A 60 -21.81 -1.17 13.08
C ILE A 60 -21.73 -0.11 11.97
N LYS A 61 -22.80 0.69 11.82
CA LYS A 61 -22.86 1.77 10.83
C LYS A 61 -21.90 2.91 11.19
N GLY A 62 -21.82 3.26 12.48
CA GLY A 62 -20.86 4.24 12.99
C GLY A 62 -19.40 3.78 12.82
N PHE A 63 -19.14 2.50 13.08
CA PHE A 63 -17.83 1.90 12.81
C PHE A 63 -17.46 1.94 11.32
N ALA A 64 -18.40 1.58 10.44
CA ALA A 64 -18.18 1.58 9.00
C ALA A 64 -17.82 2.97 8.44
N ILE A 65 -18.44 4.03 8.97
CA ILE A 65 -18.14 5.43 8.58
C ILE A 65 -16.71 5.80 8.98
N THR A 66 -16.34 5.58 10.24
CA THR A 66 -14.99 5.90 10.73
C THR A 66 -13.92 5.10 9.99
N LEU A 67 -14.18 3.81 9.74
CA LEU A 67 -13.30 2.95 8.96
C LEU A 67 -13.14 3.46 7.52
N SER A 68 -14.23 3.84 6.86
CA SER A 68 -14.22 4.38 5.50
C SER A 68 -13.41 5.67 5.41
N ILE A 69 -13.62 6.62 6.34
CA ILE A 69 -12.86 7.88 6.39
C ILE A 69 -11.36 7.62 6.59
N GLY A 70 -11.02 6.67 7.47
CA GLY A 70 -9.63 6.27 7.72
C GLY A 70 -8.94 5.69 6.48
N ILE A 71 -9.63 4.82 5.74
CA ILE A 71 -9.09 4.21 4.52
C ILE A 71 -8.97 5.26 3.41
N VAL A 72 -9.98 6.10 3.19
CA VAL A 72 -9.95 7.15 2.16
C VAL A 72 -8.81 8.13 2.42
N THR A 73 -8.65 8.60 3.66
CA THR A 73 -7.56 9.51 4.04
C THR A 73 -6.18 8.85 3.86
N SER A 74 -6.06 7.57 4.22
CA SER A 74 -4.83 6.79 4.06
C SER A 74 -4.49 6.52 2.58
N MET A 75 -5.48 6.18 1.75
CA MET A 75 -5.29 5.99 0.31
C MET A 75 -4.93 7.31 -0.38
N PHE A 76 -5.60 8.41 -0.02
CA PHE A 76 -5.28 9.73 -0.55
C PHE A 76 -3.84 10.15 -0.20
N THR A 77 -3.46 9.93 1.06
CA THR A 77 -2.07 10.16 1.52
C THR A 77 -1.08 9.22 0.84
N SER A 78 -1.43 7.97 0.54
CA SER A 78 -0.53 7.06 -0.16
C SER A 78 -0.42 7.39 -1.65
N ILE A 79 -1.51 7.75 -2.33
CA ILE A 79 -1.49 8.08 -3.76
C ILE A 79 -0.76 9.41 -4.00
N LEU A 80 -1.07 10.43 -3.21
CA LEU A 80 -0.42 11.75 -3.35
C LEU A 80 0.92 11.81 -2.63
N GLY A 81 1.02 11.25 -1.43
CA GLY A 81 2.23 11.27 -0.62
C GLY A 81 3.32 10.34 -1.14
N THR A 82 2.99 9.13 -1.62
CA THR A 82 4.00 8.27 -2.25
C THR A 82 4.44 8.84 -3.59
N ARG A 83 3.54 9.41 -4.41
CA ARG A 83 3.95 10.11 -5.64
C ARG A 83 4.78 11.36 -5.37
N ALA A 84 4.45 12.15 -4.35
CA ALA A 84 5.21 13.34 -3.96
C ALA A 84 6.57 12.98 -3.34
N MET A 85 6.63 11.99 -2.45
CA MET A 85 7.90 11.51 -1.88
C MET A 85 8.79 10.87 -2.94
N VAL A 86 8.24 9.99 -3.78
CA VAL A 86 9.00 9.38 -4.88
C VAL A 86 9.46 10.46 -5.85
N SER A 87 8.60 11.42 -6.22
CA SER A 87 8.99 12.57 -7.06
C SER A 87 10.09 13.41 -6.42
N LEU A 88 10.03 13.72 -5.12
CA LEU A 88 11.05 14.53 -4.44
C LEU A 88 12.38 13.78 -4.28
N ILE A 89 12.33 12.46 -4.01
CA ILE A 89 13.52 11.62 -3.86
C ILE A 89 14.18 11.38 -5.23
N TYR A 90 13.40 11.14 -6.30
CA TYR A 90 13.91 10.97 -7.66
C TYR A 90 14.32 12.29 -8.33
N GLN A 91 13.72 13.42 -7.97
CA GLN A 91 14.14 14.74 -8.48
C GLN A 91 15.58 15.10 -8.04
N LYS A 92 16.07 14.52 -6.94
CA LYS A 92 17.46 14.68 -6.48
C LYS A 92 18.46 13.80 -7.24
N ASN A 93 18.00 12.80 -8.00
CA ASN A 93 18.88 11.94 -8.81
C ASN A 93 18.34 11.82 -10.25
N ASN A 94 18.47 12.92 -11.00
CA ASN A 94 18.58 12.92 -12.46
C ASN A 94 17.50 12.13 -13.21
N VAL A 95 16.26 12.65 -13.21
CA VAL A 95 15.17 12.19 -14.10
C VAL A 95 15.48 12.52 -15.56
N ARG A 96 16.40 11.75 -16.16
CA ARG A 96 16.43 11.54 -17.61
C ARG A 96 15.52 10.37 -17.94
N ARG A 97 14.50 10.69 -18.74
CA ARG A 97 13.55 9.81 -19.45
C ARG A 97 12.22 9.51 -18.74
N LEU A 98 11.29 10.43 -19.00
CA LEU A 98 9.97 10.10 -19.58
C LEU A 98 10.09 8.96 -20.61
N TRP A 99 9.05 8.13 -20.77
CA TRP A 99 8.43 7.81 -22.07
C TRP A 99 7.24 6.85 -21.83
N ILE A 100 6.04 7.41 -22.07
CA ILE A 100 4.71 6.81 -22.35
C ILE A 100 4.09 5.90 -21.28
#